data_AF-A0A183JNG2-F1
#
_entry.id   AF-A0A183JNG2-F1
#
_cell.length_a   1.000
_cell.length_b   1.000
_cell.length_c   1.000
_cell.angle_alpha   90.00
_cell.angle_beta   90.00
_cell.angle_gamma   90.00
#
_symmetry.space_group_name_H-M   'P 1'
#
loop_
_entity.id
_entity.type
_entity.pdbx_description
1 polymer ?
#
loop_
_entity_poly.entity_id
_entity_poly.type
_entity_poly.pdbx_seq_one_letter_code
_entity_poly.pdbx_strand_id
1 'polypeptide(L)'
;MCIELFKLHYSMNYGEITYIQWYTSKRRKIKHNDPPFVIFEPYRQGVHLEGNDQWTGFAMELLQHLSKMNHFDYIIKPVSDKKFGTFDESKGKWDGLIGDLVYKKADLAVASFTITYDRERVIDFTTPFMSLSLSVIIQKSNSDPGLQFTAPLSNEVSLFVCTYKNAKLVLKIYNFNKFYRELSCLEILFSLQTDND
;
A
#
# COMPACT_ATOMS: atom_id res chain seq x y z
N MET A 1 -11.20 -2.09 -8.94
CA MET A 1 -11.05 -0.66 -9.24
C MET A 1 -10.48 -0.52 -10.65
N CYS A 2 -11.31 -0.83 -11.65
CA CYS A 2 -10.91 -0.67 -13.04
C CYS A 2 -10.98 0.82 -13.37
N ILE A 3 -9.95 1.36 -14.01
CA ILE A 3 -10.06 2.68 -14.61
C ILE A 3 -10.48 2.44 -16.03
N GLU A 4 -11.56 3.05 -16.48
CA GLU A 4 -12.05 2.85 -17.84
C GLU A 4 -12.60 4.16 -18.40
N LEU A 5 -12.52 4.27 -19.73
CA LEU A 5 -13.00 5.39 -20.52
C LEU A 5 -14.35 4.99 -21.15
N PHE A 6 -15.46 5.57 -20.72
CA PHE A 6 -16.79 5.26 -21.27
C PHE A 6 -17.07 5.87 -22.65
N LYS A 7 -17.92 5.22 -23.45
CA LYS A 7 -18.42 5.79 -24.71
C LYS A 7 -19.92 5.56 -24.82
N LEU A 8 -20.71 6.63 -24.91
CA LEU A 8 -22.05 6.55 -25.51
C LEU A 8 -21.93 7.06 -26.96
N HIS A 9 -22.06 6.15 -27.92
CA HIS A 9 -22.19 6.42 -29.36
C HIS A 9 -20.94 6.93 -30.11
N TYR A 10 -20.85 6.52 -31.39
CA TYR A 10 -19.65 6.53 -32.23
C TYR A 10 -19.27 7.89 -32.86
N SER A 11 -19.78 9.02 -32.36
CA SER A 11 -19.51 10.33 -32.98
C SER A 11 -19.04 11.34 -31.93
N MET A 12 -17.76 11.26 -31.56
CA MET A 12 -17.12 12.29 -30.74
C MET A 12 -16.54 13.36 -31.66
N ASN A 13 -17.38 14.32 -32.07
CA ASN A 13 -16.89 15.54 -32.70
C ASN A 13 -16.52 16.60 -31.65
N TYR A 14 -17.16 16.61 -30.48
CA TYR A 14 -16.85 17.41 -29.27
C TYR A 14 -17.51 16.69 -28.07
N GLY A 15 -16.78 16.36 -27.01
CA GLY A 15 -17.34 15.60 -25.87
C GLY A 15 -17.03 16.16 -24.49
N GLU A 16 -18.03 16.27 -23.62
CA GLU A 16 -17.80 16.61 -22.20
C GLU A 16 -17.39 15.36 -21.43
N ILE A 17 -16.23 15.41 -20.77
CA ILE A 17 -15.69 14.30 -19.99
C ILE A 17 -15.92 14.57 -18.53
N THR A 18 -16.63 13.65 -17.89
CA THR A 18 -16.86 13.72 -16.45
C THR A 18 -16.02 12.69 -15.70
N TYR A 19 -15.44 13.07 -14.58
CA TYR A 19 -14.70 12.14 -13.72
C TYR A 19 -15.12 12.32 -12.27
N ILE A 20 -14.93 11.27 -11.47
CA ILE A 20 -15.17 11.36 -10.04
C ILE A 20 -13.88 11.74 -9.36
N GLN A 21 -14.00 12.74 -8.50
CA GLN A 21 -12.97 13.12 -7.57
C GLN A 21 -13.22 12.42 -6.22
N TRP A 22 -12.39 11.44 -5.83
CA TRP A 22 -12.60 10.71 -4.57
C TRP A 22 -12.15 11.49 -3.33
N TYR A 23 -12.67 11.07 -2.16
CA TYR A 23 -12.37 11.66 -0.86
C TYR A 23 -12.08 10.57 0.19
N THR A 24 -10.80 10.41 0.57
CA THR A 24 -10.41 9.64 1.77
C THR A 24 -10.12 10.60 2.95
N SER A 25 -10.20 10.07 4.18
CA SER A 25 -10.84 10.69 5.35
C SER A 25 -9.96 11.54 6.31
N LYS A 26 -10.58 12.63 6.79
CA LYS A 26 -10.57 13.28 8.13
C LYS A 26 -9.30 13.64 8.94
N ARG A 27 -8.04 13.37 8.55
CA ARG A 27 -6.90 13.77 9.43
C ARG A 27 -5.89 14.79 8.93
N ARG A 28 -5.89 15.14 7.64
CA ARG A 28 -5.06 16.24 7.13
C ARG A 28 -5.83 16.99 6.05
N LYS A 29 -5.98 18.31 6.21
CA LYS A 29 -6.52 19.20 5.19
C LYS A 29 -5.59 19.21 3.96
N ILE A 30 -5.67 18.24 3.03
CA ILE A 30 -5.12 18.34 1.66
C ILE A 30 -5.99 17.48 0.71
N LYS A 31 -6.02 17.94 -0.55
CA LYS A 31 -7.01 17.82 -1.63
C LYS A 31 -7.21 16.43 -2.25
N HIS A 32 -8.48 16.04 -2.35
CA HIS A 32 -9.22 15.51 -3.50
C HIS A 32 -8.48 14.93 -4.73
N ASN A 33 -7.60 13.93 -4.58
CA ASN A 33 -6.88 13.29 -5.69
C ASN A 33 -6.93 11.75 -5.53
N ASP A 34 -6.97 11.01 -6.65
CA ASP A 34 -6.78 9.55 -6.74
C ASP A 34 -5.41 9.25 -7.38
N PRO A 35 -4.27 9.54 -6.70
CA PRO A 35 -2.97 9.22 -7.23
C PRO A 35 -2.79 7.68 -7.32
N PRO A 36 -2.10 7.17 -8.37
CA PRO A 36 -1.40 7.90 -9.44
C PRO A 36 -2.29 8.23 -10.66
N PHE A 37 -3.59 8.00 -10.60
CA PHE A 37 -4.45 7.95 -11.78
C PHE A 37 -5.06 9.29 -12.18
N VAL A 38 -5.60 10.03 -11.21
CA VAL A 38 -6.15 11.37 -11.42
C VAL A 38 -5.70 12.27 -10.29
N ILE A 39 -5.04 13.35 -10.63
CA ILE A 39 -4.39 14.28 -9.71
C ILE A 39 -4.81 15.69 -10.10
N PHE A 40 -5.40 16.42 -9.15
CA PHE A 40 -5.73 17.84 -9.33
C PHE A 40 -4.56 18.70 -8.85
N GLU A 41 -3.98 19.46 -9.77
CA GLU A 41 -2.88 20.40 -9.56
C GLU A 41 -3.22 21.76 -10.20
N PRO A 42 -3.92 22.65 -9.47
CA PRO A 42 -4.27 23.97 -10.00
C PRO A 42 -3.07 24.92 -10.13
N TYR A 43 -1.92 24.55 -9.56
CA TYR A 43 -0.68 25.31 -9.68
C TYR A 43 0.46 24.35 -10.02
N ARG A 44 1.25 24.68 -11.05
CA ARG A 44 2.47 23.96 -11.40
C ARG A 44 3.60 24.96 -11.55
N GLN A 45 4.68 24.76 -10.79
CA GLN A 45 5.86 25.65 -10.82
C GLN A 45 5.52 27.14 -10.56
N GLY A 46 4.51 27.42 -9.73
CA GLY A 46 4.08 28.78 -9.41
C GLY A 46 3.12 29.42 -10.43
N VAL A 47 2.81 28.74 -11.53
CA VAL A 47 1.83 29.19 -12.53
C VAL A 47 0.45 28.61 -12.21
N HIS A 48 -0.59 29.45 -12.25
CA HIS A 48 -1.98 29.00 -12.14
C HIS A 48 -2.40 28.33 -13.45
N LEU A 49 -2.87 27.09 -13.35
CA LEU A 49 -3.39 26.33 -14.48
C LEU A 49 -4.90 26.44 -14.53
N GLU A 50 -5.49 26.40 -15.71
CA GLU A 50 -6.94 26.47 -15.92
C GLU A 50 -7.42 25.38 -16.88
N GLY A 51 -8.69 24.98 -16.74
CA GLY A 51 -9.29 23.95 -17.57
C GLY A 51 -8.62 22.57 -17.40
N ASN A 52 -8.32 21.94 -18.53
CA ASN A 52 -7.79 20.57 -18.55
C ASN A 52 -6.38 20.46 -17.94
N ASP A 53 -5.58 21.52 -18.00
CA ASP A 53 -4.17 21.49 -17.54
C ASP A 53 -4.04 21.31 -16.03
N GLN A 54 -5.11 21.59 -15.29
CA GLN A 54 -5.21 21.38 -13.85
C GLN A 54 -5.25 19.88 -13.47
N TRP A 55 -5.41 18.99 -14.44
CA TRP A 55 -5.57 17.55 -14.22
C TRP A 55 -4.37 16.80 -14.78
N THR A 56 -3.73 16.02 -13.91
CA THR A 56 -2.59 15.16 -14.25
C THR A 56 -2.83 13.73 -13.77
N GLY A 57 -1.94 12.82 -14.14
CA GLY A 57 -2.00 11.42 -13.73
C GLY A 57 -2.21 10.47 -14.90
N PHE A 58 -2.02 9.18 -14.62
CA PHE A 58 -1.99 8.14 -15.64
C PHE A 58 -3.25 8.13 -16.54
N ALA A 59 -4.44 8.30 -15.96
CA ALA A 59 -5.68 8.25 -16.71
C ALA A 59 -5.89 9.50 -17.60
N MET A 60 -5.36 10.65 -17.17
CA MET A 60 -5.41 11.90 -17.94
C MET A 60 -4.46 11.86 -19.13
N GLU A 61 -3.25 11.30 -18.93
CA GLU A 61 -2.30 11.08 -20.02
C GLU A 61 -2.86 10.09 -21.05
N LEU A 62 -3.46 8.99 -20.62
CA LEU A 62 -4.12 8.04 -21.51
C LEU A 62 -5.22 8.71 -22.34
N LEU A 63 -6.06 9.52 -21.69
CA LEU A 63 -7.12 10.27 -22.37
C LEU A 63 -6.55 11.25 -23.41
N GLN A 64 -5.47 11.95 -23.09
CA GLN A 64 -4.82 12.86 -24.02
C GLN A 64 -4.26 12.12 -25.26
N HIS A 65 -3.70 10.93 -25.08
CA HIS A 65 -3.25 10.10 -26.19
C HIS A 65 -4.42 9.63 -27.05
N LEU A 66 -5.53 9.22 -26.44
CA LEU A 66 -6.75 8.80 -27.15
C LEU A 66 -7.38 9.96 -27.94
N SER A 67 -7.41 11.16 -27.37
CA SER A 67 -7.87 12.38 -28.04
C SER A 67 -7.04 12.68 -29.27
N LYS A 68 -5.70 12.58 -29.18
CA LYS A 68 -4.79 12.77 -30.32
C LYS A 68 -4.97 11.72 -31.41
N MET A 69 -5.16 10.45 -31.05
CA MET A 69 -5.32 9.35 -32.01
C MET A 69 -6.67 9.38 -32.73
N ASN A 70 -7.73 9.78 -32.02
CA ASN A 70 -9.11 9.76 -32.53
C ASN A 70 -9.62 11.15 -32.96
N HIS A 71 -8.79 12.18 -32.84
CA HIS A 71 -9.09 13.57 -33.22
C HIS A 71 -10.37 14.15 -32.58
N PHE A 72 -10.53 13.97 -31.26
CA PHE A 72 -11.65 14.59 -30.53
C PHE A 72 -11.16 15.59 -29.49
N ASP A 73 -11.91 16.68 -29.35
CA ASP A 73 -11.73 17.67 -28.29
C ASP A 73 -12.53 17.28 -27.05
N TYR A 74 -12.00 17.64 -25.87
CA TYR A 74 -12.64 17.31 -24.60
C TYR A 74 -12.45 18.37 -23.52
N ILE A 75 -13.39 18.39 -22.58
CA ILE A 75 -13.32 19.22 -21.36
C ILE A 75 -13.51 18.33 -20.14
N ILE A 76 -12.61 18.46 -19.18
CA ILE A 76 -12.63 17.69 -17.93
C ILE A 76 -13.51 18.40 -16.89
N LYS A 77 -14.54 17.72 -16.39
CA LYS A 77 -15.43 18.23 -15.33
C LYS A 77 -15.60 17.23 -14.18
N PRO A 78 -15.53 17.67 -12.91
CA PRO A 78 -15.85 16.81 -11.77
C PRO A 78 -17.34 16.49 -11.73
N VAL A 79 -17.68 15.26 -11.32
CA VAL A 79 -19.05 14.90 -10.91
C VAL A 79 -19.49 15.78 -9.75
N SER A 80 -20.65 16.42 -9.90
CA SER A 80 -21.22 17.34 -8.89
C SER A 80 -21.45 16.63 -7.54
N ASP A 81 -21.99 15.41 -7.60
CA ASP A 81 -22.41 14.64 -6.42
C ASP A 81 -21.28 13.80 -5.81
N LYS A 82 -20.11 13.73 -6.46
CA LYS A 82 -18.92 12.95 -6.03
C LYS A 82 -19.19 11.46 -5.76
N LYS A 83 -20.21 10.90 -6.40
CA LYS A 83 -20.60 9.49 -6.28
C LYS A 83 -20.30 8.73 -7.56
N PHE A 84 -20.03 7.43 -7.44
CA PHE A 84 -19.89 6.53 -8.59
C PHE A 84 -21.18 6.31 -9.35
N GLY A 85 -22.29 6.28 -8.63
CA GLY A 85 -23.58 5.95 -9.20
C GLY A 85 -24.12 4.66 -8.63
N THR A 86 -25.24 4.82 -7.96
CA THR A 86 -26.08 3.79 -7.41
C THR A 86 -27.48 4.04 -7.94
N PHE A 87 -28.19 2.96 -8.24
CA PHE A 87 -29.59 3.05 -8.62
C PHE A 87 -30.43 3.32 -7.37
N ASP A 88 -31.09 4.48 -7.34
CA ASP A 88 -32.07 4.83 -6.31
C ASP A 88 -33.42 4.18 -6.68
N GLU A 89 -33.71 3.02 -6.10
CA GLU A 89 -34.96 2.28 -6.35
C GLU A 89 -36.21 3.11 -6.04
N SER A 90 -36.15 4.00 -5.04
CA SER A 90 -37.29 4.82 -4.64
C SER A 90 -37.65 5.88 -5.68
N LYS A 91 -36.65 6.38 -6.42
CA LYS A 91 -36.82 7.41 -7.45
C LYS A 91 -36.74 6.86 -8.87
N GLY A 92 -36.34 5.59 -9.03
CA GLY A 92 -36.07 4.96 -10.32
C GLY A 92 -34.97 5.65 -11.11
N LYS A 93 -33.93 6.17 -10.45
CA LYS A 93 -32.91 7.02 -11.07
C LYS A 93 -31.50 6.64 -10.64
N TRP A 94 -30.56 6.69 -11.58
CA TRP A 94 -29.13 6.63 -11.30
C TRP A 94 -28.62 7.97 -10.78
N ASP A 95 -27.76 7.94 -9.75
CA ASP A 95 -27.04 9.11 -9.27
C ASP A 95 -25.56 9.12 -9.72
N GLY A 96 -24.81 10.15 -9.33
CA GLY A 96 -23.36 10.22 -9.53
C GLY A 96 -22.91 10.16 -10.99
N LEU A 97 -21.72 9.60 -11.21
CA LEU A 97 -21.10 9.50 -12.54
C LEU A 97 -21.95 8.72 -13.54
N ILE A 98 -22.55 7.60 -13.11
CA ILE A 98 -23.43 6.81 -13.98
C ILE A 98 -24.67 7.61 -14.34
N GLY A 99 -25.26 8.34 -13.40
CA GLY A 99 -26.35 9.27 -13.69
C GLY A 99 -25.95 10.30 -14.74
N ASP A 100 -24.78 10.93 -14.60
CA ASP A 100 -24.31 11.94 -15.55
C ASP A 100 -24.12 11.36 -16.98
N LEU A 101 -23.68 10.11 -17.11
CA LEU A 101 -23.62 9.41 -18.41
C LEU A 101 -25.01 9.04 -18.95
N VAL A 102 -25.86 8.41 -18.12
CA VAL A 102 -27.21 7.95 -18.52
C VAL A 102 -28.09 9.12 -18.96
N TYR A 103 -27.99 10.27 -18.28
CA TYR A 103 -28.75 11.47 -18.62
C TYR A 103 -28.02 12.38 -19.62
N LYS A 104 -26.94 11.91 -20.26
CA LYS A 104 -26.18 12.65 -21.30
C LYS A 104 -25.71 14.03 -20.85
N LYS A 105 -25.34 14.17 -19.57
CA LYS A 105 -24.59 15.34 -19.09
C LYS A 105 -23.09 15.20 -19.36
N ALA A 106 -22.64 13.98 -19.64
CA ALA A 106 -21.29 13.65 -20.02
C ALA A 106 -21.32 12.59 -21.12
N ASP A 107 -20.37 12.67 -22.05
CA ASP A 107 -20.25 11.72 -23.17
C ASP A 107 -19.30 10.58 -22.86
N LEU A 108 -18.30 10.90 -22.04
CA LEU A 108 -17.25 10.00 -21.61
C LEU A 108 -16.99 10.26 -20.13
N ALA A 109 -16.64 9.20 -19.42
CA ALA A 109 -16.15 9.32 -18.08
C ALA A 109 -14.82 8.59 -17.86
N VAL A 110 -14.07 9.05 -16.87
CA VAL A 110 -12.79 8.44 -16.51
C VAL A 110 -12.74 8.33 -15.01
N ALA A 111 -12.86 7.13 -14.46
CA ALA A 111 -12.82 6.95 -13.02
C ALA A 111 -12.36 5.54 -12.68
N SER A 112 -11.88 5.39 -11.45
CA SER A 112 -11.42 4.13 -10.88
C SER A 112 -12.61 3.43 -10.18
N PHE A 113 -13.41 2.65 -10.91
CA PHE A 113 -14.63 2.03 -10.36
C PHE A 113 -14.82 0.61 -10.88
N THR A 114 -15.70 -0.13 -10.21
CA THR A 114 -15.91 -1.55 -10.51
C THR A 114 -17.04 -1.71 -11.53
N ILE A 115 -16.78 -2.48 -12.59
CA ILE A 115 -17.79 -2.96 -13.54
C ILE A 115 -18.69 -3.93 -12.80
N THR A 116 -19.98 -3.62 -12.75
CA THR A 116 -21.00 -4.53 -12.19
C THR A 116 -22.11 -4.66 -13.21
N TYR A 117 -22.82 -5.78 -13.13
CA TYR A 117 -23.89 -6.13 -14.07
C TYR A 117 -24.96 -5.03 -14.22
N ASP A 118 -25.42 -4.45 -13.11
CA ASP A 118 -26.45 -3.41 -13.14
C ASP A 118 -25.98 -2.13 -13.85
N ARG A 119 -24.68 -1.86 -13.80
CA ARG A 119 -24.07 -0.69 -14.46
C ARG A 119 -23.89 -0.96 -15.95
N GLU A 120 -23.41 -2.15 -16.30
CA GLU A 120 -23.22 -2.59 -17.69
C GLU A 120 -24.53 -2.61 -18.49
N ARG A 121 -25.67 -2.79 -17.81
CA ARG A 121 -26.99 -2.71 -18.45
C ARG A 121 -27.40 -1.32 -18.90
N VAL A 122 -26.80 -0.25 -18.37
CA VAL A 122 -27.24 1.13 -18.63
C VAL A 122 -26.20 1.99 -19.33
N ILE A 123 -24.94 1.59 -19.29
CA ILE A 123 -23.82 2.26 -19.96
C ILE A 123 -22.87 1.22 -20.52
N ASP A 124 -22.19 1.58 -21.62
CA ASP A 124 -21.21 0.73 -22.26
C ASP A 124 -19.82 0.93 -21.64
N PHE A 125 -19.13 -0.19 -21.38
CA PHE A 125 -17.78 -0.24 -20.85
C PHE A 125 -16.77 -0.59 -21.94
N THR A 126 -15.55 -0.05 -21.83
CA THR A 126 -14.43 -0.48 -22.67
C THR A 126 -13.82 -1.77 -22.16
N THR A 127 -12.92 -2.38 -22.95
CA THR A 127 -12.10 -3.46 -22.42
C THR A 127 -11.24 -2.95 -21.27
N PRO A 128 -11.23 -3.63 -20.09
CA PRO A 128 -10.43 -3.20 -18.96
C PRO A 128 -8.96 -3.16 -19.34
N PHE A 129 -8.31 -1.99 -19.20
CA PHE A 129 -6.89 -1.85 -19.53
C PHE A 129 -5.97 -2.25 -18.36
N MET A 130 -6.51 -2.42 -17.15
CA MET A 130 -5.81 -2.97 -16.00
C MET A 130 -6.66 -3.99 -15.26
N SER A 131 -6.11 -5.19 -15.07
CA SER A 131 -6.67 -6.21 -14.18
C SER A 131 -6.21 -5.96 -12.75
N LEU A 132 -7.13 -5.93 -11.80
CA LEU A 132 -6.80 -5.94 -10.38
C LEU A 132 -7.05 -7.32 -9.78
N SER A 133 -6.08 -7.77 -8.98
CA SER A 133 -6.21 -8.95 -8.15
C SER A 133 -6.51 -8.53 -6.71
N LEU A 134 -7.36 -9.28 -6.02
CA LEU A 134 -7.58 -9.09 -4.60
C LEU A 134 -6.28 -9.36 -3.85
N SER A 135 -5.73 -8.34 -3.19
CA SER A 135 -4.52 -8.44 -2.39
C SER A 135 -4.82 -8.07 -0.94
N VAL A 136 -4.32 -8.87 0.00
CA VAL A 136 -4.35 -8.51 1.43
C VAL A 136 -3.07 -7.78 1.76
N ILE A 137 -3.20 -6.53 2.21
CA ILE A 137 -2.09 -5.74 2.72
C ILE A 137 -1.99 -5.99 4.23
N ILE A 138 -0.88 -6.57 4.67
CA ILE A 138 -0.59 -6.80 6.09
C ILE A 138 0.50 -5.84 6.52
N GLN A 139 0.34 -5.23 7.70
CA GLN A 139 1.39 -4.40 8.29
C GLN A 139 2.63 -5.26 8.53
N LYS A 140 3.79 -4.79 8.04
CA LYS A 140 5.07 -5.42 8.36
C LYS A 140 5.27 -5.41 9.88
N SER A 141 5.46 -6.57 10.48
CA SER A 141 5.81 -6.66 11.90
C SER A 141 7.24 -6.16 12.10
N ASN A 142 7.44 -5.34 13.13
CA ASN A 142 8.76 -4.88 13.57
C ASN A 142 9.39 -5.97 14.45
N SER A 143 9.59 -7.19 13.92
CA SER A 143 10.30 -8.22 14.68
C SER A 143 11.79 -7.89 14.73
N ASP A 144 12.35 -7.87 15.94
CA ASP A 144 13.78 -7.62 16.13
C ASP A 144 14.59 -8.70 15.39
N PRO A 145 15.49 -8.32 14.46
CA PRO A 145 16.24 -9.28 13.66
C PRO A 145 17.17 -10.18 14.51
N GLY A 146 17.51 -9.75 15.73
CA GLY A 146 18.41 -10.47 16.63
C GLY A 146 17.85 -11.80 17.15
N LEU A 147 16.53 -11.95 17.26
CA LEU A 147 15.89 -13.15 17.83
C LEU A 147 15.31 -14.10 16.76
N GLN A 148 15.45 -13.76 15.47
CA GLN A 148 15.04 -14.67 14.38
C GLN A 148 15.93 -15.92 14.31
N PHE A 149 17.19 -15.82 14.76
CA PHE A 149 18.10 -16.97 14.86
C PHE A 149 17.69 -17.98 15.94
N THR A 150 16.93 -17.55 16.96
CA THR A 150 16.38 -18.45 17.99
C THR A 150 15.00 -18.99 17.63
N ALA A 151 14.33 -18.45 16.60
CA ALA A 151 13.03 -18.92 16.14
C ALA A 151 12.95 -20.43 15.82
N PRO A 152 13.98 -21.11 15.27
CA PRO A 152 13.91 -22.55 15.03
C PRO A 152 14.13 -23.40 16.30
N LEU A 153 14.51 -22.81 17.44
CA LEU A 153 14.71 -23.52 18.70
C LEU A 153 13.53 -23.25 19.63
N SER A 154 12.88 -24.31 20.13
CA SER A 154 11.88 -24.16 21.21
C SER A 154 12.52 -23.46 22.42
N ASN A 155 11.75 -22.62 23.12
CA ASN A 155 12.19 -21.92 24.34
C ASN A 155 12.86 -22.89 25.33
N GLU A 156 12.34 -24.11 25.43
CA GLU A 156 12.88 -25.17 26.27
C GLU A 156 14.30 -25.57 25.86
N VAL A 157 14.53 -25.82 24.56
CA VAL A 157 15.84 -26.22 24.02
C VAL A 157 16.86 -25.08 24.18
N SER A 158 16.44 -23.84 23.95
CA SER A 158 17.31 -22.67 24.17
C SER A 158 17.76 -22.58 25.64
N LEU A 159 16.84 -22.82 26.59
CA LEU A 159 17.15 -22.84 28.01
C LEU A 159 18.13 -23.98 28.37
N PHE A 160 17.95 -25.17 27.80
CA PHE A 160 18.87 -26.30 27.99
C PHE A 160 20.28 -25.99 27.44
N VAL A 161 20.39 -25.38 26.26
CA VAL A 161 21.69 -24.98 25.69
C VAL A 161 22.39 -23.92 26.56
N CYS A 162 21.64 -22.94 27.06
CA CYS A 162 22.16 -21.91 27.96
C CYS A 162 22.65 -22.49 29.30
N THR A 163 21.84 -23.34 29.93
CA THR A 163 22.19 -23.97 31.23
C THR A 163 23.36 -24.94 31.09
N TYR A 164 23.41 -25.75 30.02
CA TYR A 164 24.53 -26.67 29.78
C TYR A 164 25.87 -25.95 29.58
N LYS A 165 25.88 -24.85 28.81
CA LYS A 165 27.09 -24.02 28.64
C LYS A 165 27.56 -23.42 29.97
N ASN A 166 26.63 -22.89 30.77
CA ASN A 166 26.95 -22.30 32.07
C ASN A 166 27.44 -23.36 33.08
N ALA A 167 26.81 -24.54 33.14
CA ALA A 167 27.23 -25.62 34.02
C ALA A 167 28.64 -26.12 33.68
N LYS A 168 28.96 -26.27 32.38
CA LYS A 168 30.31 -26.65 31.93
C LYS A 168 31.36 -25.59 32.27
N LEU A 169 31.00 -24.31 32.22
CA LEU A 169 31.88 -23.21 32.62
C LEU A 169 32.15 -23.23 34.13
N VAL A 170 31.11 -23.42 34.95
CA VAL A 170 31.23 -23.53 36.42
C VAL A 170 32.08 -24.74 36.81
N LEU A 171 31.87 -25.90 36.18
CA LEU A 171 32.71 -27.09 36.39
C LEU A 171 34.18 -26.84 36.00
N LYS A 172 34.42 -26.11 34.91
CA LYS A 172 35.78 -25.73 34.49
C LYS A 172 36.43 -24.79 35.51
N ILE A 173 35.70 -23.79 36.02
CA ILE A 173 36.19 -22.86 37.06
C ILE A 173 36.42 -23.61 38.37
N TYR A 174 35.52 -24.50 38.77
CA TYR A 174 35.68 -25.29 40.00
C TYR A 174 36.88 -26.23 39.91
N ASN A 175 37.06 -26.94 38.79
CA ASN A 175 38.22 -27.79 38.57
C ASN A 175 39.51 -26.99 38.49
N PHE A 176 39.48 -25.81 37.86
CA PHE A 176 40.62 -24.89 37.85
C PHE A 176 40.96 -24.40 39.26
N ASN A 177 39.98 -23.93 40.04
CA ASN A 177 40.18 -23.53 41.44
C ASN A 177 40.66 -24.68 42.32
N LYS A 178 40.15 -25.92 42.12
CA LYS A 178 40.63 -27.10 42.83
C LYS A 178 42.10 -27.40 42.52
N PHE A 179 42.49 -27.30 41.24
CA PHE A 179 43.87 -27.48 40.81
C PHE A 179 44.83 -26.44 41.42
N TYR A 180 44.44 -25.17 41.49
CA TYR A 180 45.24 -24.13 42.16
C TYR A 180 45.36 -24.35 43.67
N ARG A 181 44.30 -24.84 44.32
CA ARG A 181 44.34 -25.15 45.75
C ARG A 181 45.29 -26.31 46.06
N GLU A 182 45.32 -27.36 45.24
CA GLU A 182 46.26 -28.48 45.42
C GLU A 182 47.72 -28.04 45.21
N LEU A 183 48.00 -27.16 44.24
CA LEU A 183 49.33 -26.56 44.05
C LEU A 183 49.76 -25.71 45.25
N SER A 184 48.86 -24.86 45.79
CA SER A 184 49.16 -24.04 46.97
C SER A 184 49.43 -24.87 48.23
N CYS A 185 48.72 -25.99 48.42
CA CYS A 185 48.96 -26.89 49.56
C CYS A 185 50.30 -27.61 49.43
N LEU A 186 50.73 -27.95 48.21
CA LEU A 186 52.03 -28.58 47.96
C LEU A 186 53.20 -27.61 48.18
N GLU A 187 53.07 -26.34 47.77
CA GLU A 187 54.10 -25.33 48.07
C GLU A 187 54.25 -25.09 49.58
N ILE A 188 53.16 -25.05 50.34
CA ILE A 188 53.20 -24.90 51.81
C ILE A 188 53.83 -26.14 52.47
N LEU A 189 53.48 -27.36 52.02
CA LEU A 189 54.07 -28.60 52.54
C LEU A 189 55.57 -28.71 52.22
N PHE A 190 56.01 -28.29 51.04
CA PHE A 190 57.43 -28.23 50.70
C PHE A 190 58.19 -27.21 51.55
N SER A 191 57.59 -26.06 51.88
CA SER A 191 58.22 -25.07 52.78
C SER A 191 58.33 -25.53 54.24
N LEU A 192 57.39 -26.33 54.74
CA LEU A 192 57.45 -26.88 56.11
C LEU A 192 58.46 -28.03 56.25
N GLN A 193 58.80 -28.71 55.16
CA GLN A 193 59.79 -29.80 55.17
C GLN A 193 61.24 -29.27 55.17
N THR A 194 61.49 -28.04 54.69
CA THR A 194 62.83 -27.44 54.64
C THR A 194 63.27 -26.75 55.92
N ASP A 195 62.37 -26.50 56.86
CA ASP A 195 62.67 -25.81 58.14
C ASP A 195 62.93 -26.76 59.32
N ASN A 196 62.89 -28.09 59.10
CA ASN A 196 63.05 -29.12 60.14
C ASN A 196 64.31 -30.00 60.02
N ASP A 197 65.28 -29.63 59.17
CA ASP A 197 66.62 -30.25 59.09
C ASP A 197 67.74 -29.25 59.46
#